data_AF-A0A1T3NJI7-F1
#
_entry.id   AF-A0A1T3NJI7-F1
#
_cell.length_a   1.000
_cell.length_b   1.000
_cell.length_c   1.000
_cell.angle_alpha   90.00
_cell.angle_beta   90.00
_cell.angle_gamma   90.00
#
_symmetry.space_group_name_H-M   'P 1'
#
loop_
_entity.id
_entity.type
_entity.pdbx_description
1 polymer ?
#
loop_
_entity_poly.entity_id
_entity_poly.type
_entity_poly.pdbx_seq_one_letter_code
_entity_poly.pdbx_strand_id
1 'polypeptide(L)'
;MIYPDENSADELQAIYEASLDVDMEMAEACAVGDRIAAIHKAGGCAHMSAQGYRPNLGDPDLGPGQLRCTASDACQRVFPSQQAWYDAMDQALED
;
A
#
# COMPACT_ATOMS: atom_id res chain seq x y z
N MET A 1 39.10 -42.14 3.94
CA MET A 1 37.88 -41.80 4.68
C MET A 1 37.72 -40.30 4.55
N ILE A 2 36.97 -39.85 3.55
CA ILE A 2 36.64 -38.43 3.40
C ILE A 2 35.49 -38.21 4.37
N TYR A 3 35.74 -37.52 5.48
CA TYR A 3 34.67 -37.06 6.35
C TYR A 3 33.86 -36.06 5.51
N PRO A 4 32.57 -36.30 5.22
CA PRO A 4 31.73 -35.27 4.60
C PRO A 4 31.77 -34.09 5.56
N ASP A 5 32.34 -32.99 5.10
CA ASP A 5 32.72 -31.90 5.97
C ASP A 5 31.46 -31.28 6.59
N GLU A 6 31.53 -31.03 7.89
CA GLU A 6 30.48 -30.37 8.67
C GLU A 6 30.19 -28.95 8.12
N ASN A 7 31.14 -28.37 7.37
CA ASN A 7 31.03 -27.06 6.73
C ASN A 7 29.92 -27.01 5.65
N SER A 8 29.74 -28.09 4.91
CA SER A 8 28.74 -28.21 3.84
C SER A 8 27.33 -28.36 4.40
N ALA A 9 27.19 -28.98 5.57
CA ALA A 9 25.91 -29.06 6.27
C ALA A 9 25.54 -27.70 6.87
N ASP A 10 26.50 -27.00 7.48
CA ASP A 10 26.31 -25.67 8.05
C ASP A 10 25.98 -24.63 6.96
N GLU A 11 26.64 -24.68 5.81
CA GLU A 11 26.35 -23.83 4.65
C GLU A 11 24.95 -24.08 4.09
N LEU A 12 24.54 -25.35 3.96
CA LEU A 12 23.18 -25.70 3.51
C LEU A 12 22.12 -25.26 4.53
N GLN A 13 22.41 -25.38 5.82
CA GLN A 13 21.52 -24.90 6.88
C GLN A 13 21.37 -23.38 6.83
N ALA A 14 22.46 -22.63 6.67
CA ALA A 14 22.42 -21.17 6.56
C ALA A 14 21.61 -20.70 5.33
N ILE A 15 21.72 -21.40 4.20
CA ILE A 15 20.91 -21.11 3.00
C ILE A 15 19.43 -21.37 3.27
N TYR A 16 19.10 -22.46 3.96
CA TYR A 16 17.72 -22.79 4.31
C TYR A 16 17.13 -21.76 5.27
N GLU A 17 17.85 -21.35 6.31
CA GLU A 17 17.42 -20.30 7.24
C GLU A 17 17.18 -18.97 6.51
N ALA A 18 18.10 -18.56 5.64
CA ALA A 18 17.92 -17.37 4.82
C ALA A 18 16.69 -17.46 3.88
N SER A 19 16.38 -18.65 3.35
CA SER A 19 15.17 -18.84 2.53
C SER A 19 13.88 -18.71 3.34
N LEU A 20 13.86 -19.20 4.59
CA LEU A 20 12.71 -19.05 5.47
C LEU A 20 12.46 -17.58 5.84
N ASP A 21 13.52 -16.82 6.09
CA ASP A 21 13.42 -15.39 6.36
C ASP A 21 12.81 -14.64 5.16
N VAL A 22 13.28 -14.93 3.95
CA VAL A 22 12.72 -14.35 2.72
C VAL A 22 11.25 -14.73 2.53
N ASP A 23 10.88 -16.00 2.79
CA ASP A 23 9.49 -16.45 2.69
C ASP A 23 8.60 -15.73 3.70
N MET A 24 9.07 -15.49 4.92
CA MET A 24 8.35 -14.70 5.93
C MET A 24 8.19 -13.24 5.50
N GLU A 25 9.26 -12.58 5.06
CA GLU A 25 9.19 -11.20 4.55
C GLU A 25 8.21 -11.08 3.38
N MET A 26 8.18 -12.09 2.50
CA MET A 26 7.24 -12.11 1.38
C MET A 26 5.81 -12.34 1.82
N ALA A 27 5.57 -13.21 2.80
CA ALA A 27 4.25 -13.39 3.38
C ALA A 27 3.73 -12.09 4.02
N GLU A 28 4.57 -11.37 4.74
CA GLU A 28 4.24 -10.07 5.32
C GLU A 28 3.92 -9.02 4.24
N ALA A 29 4.75 -8.92 3.20
CA ALA A 29 4.52 -8.01 2.09
C ALA A 29 3.20 -8.32 1.35
N CYS A 30 2.90 -9.60 1.13
CA CYS A 30 1.62 -10.03 0.55
C CYS A 30 0.43 -9.63 1.44
N ALA A 31 0.52 -9.85 2.75
CA ALA A 31 -0.54 -9.48 3.69
C ALA A 31 -0.80 -7.96 3.68
N VAL A 32 0.25 -7.14 3.61
CA VAL A 32 0.12 -5.69 3.46
C VAL A 32 -0.54 -5.32 2.13
N GLY A 33 -0.14 -5.97 1.03
CA GLY A 33 -0.75 -5.78 -0.28
C GLY A 33 -2.25 -6.10 -0.29
N ASP A 34 -2.64 -7.22 0.30
CA ASP A 34 -4.04 -7.63 0.42
C ASP A 34 -4.86 -6.64 1.25
N ARG A 35 -4.30 -6.12 2.34
CA ARG A 35 -4.92 -5.08 3.16
C ARG A 35 -5.18 -3.80 2.35
N ILE A 36 -4.19 -3.32 1.60
CA ILE A 36 -4.33 -2.15 0.73
C ILE A 36 -5.41 -2.39 -0.34
N ALA A 37 -5.43 -3.58 -0.94
CA ALA A 37 -6.45 -3.95 -1.93
C ALA A 37 -7.86 -3.98 -1.32
N ALA A 38 -8.02 -4.48 -0.09
CA ALA A 38 -9.29 -4.48 0.63
C ALA A 38 -9.79 -3.06 0.91
N ILE A 39 -8.91 -2.16 1.38
CA ILE A 39 -9.20 -0.74 1.59
C ILE A 39 -9.71 -0.08 0.30
N HIS A 40 -9.00 -0.30 -0.82
CA HIS A 40 -9.43 0.23 -2.11
C HIS A 40 -10.81 -0.30 -2.53
N LYS A 41 -11.08 -1.60 -2.30
CA LYS A 41 -12.39 -2.22 -2.60
C LYS A 41 -13.50 -1.67 -1.72
N ALA A 42 -13.23 -1.38 -0.45
CA ALA A 42 -14.18 -0.75 0.48
C ALA A 42 -14.42 0.74 0.17
N GLY A 43 -13.60 1.32 -0.72
CA GLY A 43 -13.69 2.71 -1.11
C GLY A 43 -12.90 3.67 -0.21
N GLY A 44 -12.02 3.13 0.65
CA GLY A 44 -11.02 3.92 1.36
C GLY A 44 -9.93 4.43 0.40
N CYS A 45 -9.28 5.52 0.79
CA CYS A 45 -8.17 6.11 0.04
C CYS A 45 -7.02 6.40 0.99
N ALA A 46 -6.05 5.47 1.06
CA ALA A 46 -4.85 5.63 1.89
C ALA A 46 -3.86 6.69 1.34
N HIS A 47 -4.12 7.25 0.16
CA HIS A 47 -3.26 8.27 -0.43
C HIS A 47 -3.41 9.60 0.32
N MET A 48 -2.31 10.01 0.94
CA MET A 48 -2.23 11.26 1.72
C MET A 48 -2.05 12.51 0.84
N SER A 49 -2.42 12.45 -0.43
CA SER A 49 -2.27 13.57 -1.37
C SER A 49 -3.54 13.79 -2.18
N ALA A 50 -4.03 15.03 -2.14
CA ALA A 50 -5.19 15.45 -2.91
C ALA A 50 -5.06 16.89 -3.41
N GLN A 51 -5.73 17.16 -4.52
CA GLN A 51 -5.86 18.46 -5.15
C GLN A 51 -7.28 18.97 -4.92
N GLY A 52 -7.42 20.13 -4.28
CA GLY A 52 -8.71 20.83 -4.17
C GLY A 52 -9.07 21.61 -5.42
N TYR A 53 -10.34 22.00 -5.52
CA TYR A 53 -10.83 22.88 -6.59
C TYR A 53 -10.05 24.19 -6.65
N ARG A 54 -9.65 24.57 -7.88
CA ARG A 54 -8.97 25.83 -8.16
C ARG A 54 -9.61 26.51 -9.37
N PRO A 55 -10.31 27.65 -9.18
CA PRO A 55 -11.12 28.26 -10.24
C PRO A 55 -10.34 28.69 -11.50
N ASN A 56 -9.04 28.98 -11.36
CA ASN A 56 -8.20 29.46 -12.47
C ASN A 56 -7.27 28.39 -13.06
N LEU A 57 -7.29 27.17 -12.53
CA LEU A 57 -6.41 26.07 -12.96
C LEU A 57 -7.15 24.98 -13.75
N GLY A 58 -8.44 25.18 -14.02
CA GLY A 58 -9.14 24.48 -15.09
C GLY A 58 -9.22 22.97 -14.94
N ASP A 59 -9.30 22.43 -13.73
CA ASP A 59 -9.74 21.04 -13.56
C ASP A 59 -11.27 21.03 -13.75
N PRO A 60 -11.78 20.61 -14.93
CA PRO A 60 -13.18 20.80 -15.30
C PRO A 60 -14.13 19.92 -14.47
N ASP A 61 -13.58 18.93 -13.76
CA ASP A 61 -14.33 17.90 -13.06
C ASP A 61 -14.40 18.13 -11.54
N LEU A 62 -13.74 19.18 -11.03
CA LEU A 62 -13.82 19.56 -9.62
C LEU A 62 -14.73 20.77 -9.44
N GLY A 63 -15.66 20.68 -8.49
CA GLY A 63 -16.46 21.78 -7.98
C GLY A 63 -15.90 22.37 -6.67
N PRO A 64 -16.32 23.58 -6.27
CA PRO A 64 -15.90 24.18 -5.01
C PRO A 64 -16.08 23.26 -3.80
N GLY A 65 -15.04 23.14 -2.98
CA GLY A 65 -15.03 22.29 -1.78
C GLY A 65 -14.71 20.81 -2.03
N GLN A 66 -14.66 20.38 -3.30
CA GLN A 66 -14.25 19.01 -3.65
C GLN A 66 -12.73 18.86 -3.67
N LEU A 67 -12.29 17.62 -3.46
CA LEU A 67 -10.89 17.22 -3.54
C LEU A 67 -10.76 16.01 -4.45
N ARG A 68 -9.68 15.92 -5.21
CA ARG A 68 -9.33 14.75 -6.01
C ARG A 68 -8.03 14.16 -5.52
N CYS A 69 -7.99 12.85 -5.30
CA CYS A 69 -6.74 12.15 -5.00
C CYS A 69 -5.76 12.29 -6.19
N THR A 70 -4.53 12.70 -5.90
CA THR A 70 -3.47 12.98 -6.92
C THR A 70 -2.55 11.80 -7.19
N ALA A 71 -2.73 10.67 -6.49
CA ALA A 71 -1.95 9.46 -6.74
C ALA A 71 -2.05 9.06 -8.22
N SER A 72 -0.89 8.92 -8.86
CA SER A 72 -0.75 8.88 -10.31
C SER A 72 -1.34 7.64 -10.98
N ASP A 73 -1.59 6.55 -10.23
CA ASP A 73 -1.67 5.22 -10.83
C ASP A 73 -3.01 4.48 -10.68
N ALA A 74 -4.03 5.01 -9.96
CA ALA A 74 -5.36 4.35 -9.95
C ALA A 74 -6.49 5.13 -9.27
N CYS A 75 -6.21 5.90 -8.22
CA CYS A 75 -7.29 6.33 -7.33
C CYS A 75 -8.19 7.38 -7.98
N GLN A 76 -7.63 8.53 -8.40
CA GLN A 76 -8.32 9.66 -9.09
C GLN A 76 -9.69 10.07 -8.50
N ARG A 77 -9.97 9.62 -7.27
CA ARG A 77 -11.28 9.69 -6.65
C ARG A 77 -11.57 11.12 -6.27
N VAL A 78 -12.79 11.56 -6.56
CA VAL A 78 -13.28 12.86 -6.16
C VAL A 78 -14.09 12.71 -4.86
N PHE A 79 -13.68 13.45 -3.85
CA PHE A 79 -14.34 13.55 -2.56
C PHE A 79 -15.21 14.81 -2.55
N PRO A 80 -16.44 14.73 -2.01
CA PRO A 80 -17.37 15.86 -1.98
C PRO A 80 -16.94 16.96 -1.00
N SER A 81 -16.06 16.65 -0.05
CA SER A 81 -15.56 17.57 0.96
C SER A 81 -14.21 17.11 1.51
N GLN A 82 -13.53 18.02 2.22
CA GLN A 82 -12.30 17.68 2.94
C GLN A 82 -12.55 16.66 4.06
N GLN A 83 -13.69 16.76 4.75
CA GLN A 83 -14.07 15.79 5.78
C GLN A 83 -14.24 14.39 5.19
N ALA A 84 -14.94 14.26 4.06
CA ALA A 84 -15.12 12.97 3.40
C ALA A 84 -13.80 12.34 2.91
N TRP A 85 -12.77 13.17 2.66
CA TRP A 85 -11.43 12.69 2.36
C TRP A 85 -10.70 12.18 3.61
N TYR A 86 -10.83 12.87 4.74
CA TYR A 86 -10.30 12.40 6.03
C TYR A 86 -11.01 11.12 6.51
N ASP A 87 -12.34 11.07 6.44
CA ASP A 87 -13.11 9.89 6.80
C ASP A 87 -12.67 8.66 5.98
N ALA A 88 -12.37 8.87 4.69
CA ALA A 88 -11.87 7.81 3.81
C ALA A 88 -10.42 7.36 4.09
N MET A 89 -9.63 8.19 4.79
CA MET A 89 -8.32 7.80 5.32
C MET A 89 -8.44 7.10 6.67
N ASP A 90 -9.27 7.60 7.56
CA ASP A 90 -9.48 7.01 8.88
C ASP A 90 -10.04 5.60 8.75
N GLN A 91 -11.01 5.41 7.85
CA GLN A 91 -11.53 4.09 7.50
C GLN A 91 -10.47 3.15 6.91
N ALA A 92 -9.43 3.69 6.26
CA ALA A 92 -8.30 2.90 5.77
C ALA A 92 -7.31 2.50 6.87
N LEU A 93 -7.33 3.17 8.02
CA LEU A 93 -6.43 2.90 9.15
C LEU A 93 -7.07 1.95 10.18
N GLU A 94 -8.40 1.91 10.25
CA GLU A 94 -9.18 1.13 11.23
C GLU A 94 -9.44 -0.34 10.82
N ASP A 95 -9.32 -0.69 9.53
CA ASP A 95 -9.41 -2.06 8.98
C ASP A 95 -8.03 -2.69 8.78
#